data_AF-X1QJV1-F1
#
_entry.id   AF-X1QJV1-F1
#
_cell.length_a   1.000
_cell.length_b   1.000
_cell.length_c   1.000
_cell.angle_alpha   90.00
_cell.angle_beta   90.00
_cell.angle_gamma   90.00
#
_symmetry.space_group_name_H-M   'P 1'
#
loop_
_entity.id
_entity.type
_entity.pdbx_description
1 polymer ?
#
loop_
_entity_poly.entity_id
_entity_poly.type
_entity_poly.pdbx_seq_one_letter_code
_entity_poly.pdbx_strand_id
1 'polypeptide(L)'
;EQFLGQVMPVLWEKETSLDSGIYSGLTDNYIRIFTQSQEILTNTIRSTKLVRFHNQGNQQVRWQLLPQAPDEYLRAANLPPIIAQLLYNRGVHLGEIEPFLLADYRLGGNPFLLPDMSQAVNRIYKALLTGEKIAIYGDFDVDGITATASLTEGLSWLGGKVTPYIPHRLREG
;
A
#
# COMPACT_ATOMS: atom_id res chain seq x y z
N GLU A 1 -10.42 -29.35 -8.50
CA GLU A 1 -10.53 -30.72 -9.04
C GLU A 1 -10.67 -30.78 -10.56
N GLN A 2 -11.48 -29.93 -11.20
CA GLN A 2 -11.70 -29.94 -12.66
C GLN A 2 -10.44 -29.87 -13.55
N PHE A 3 -9.33 -29.33 -13.03
CA PHE A 3 -8.07 -29.19 -13.77
C PHE A 3 -7.07 -30.34 -13.53
N LEU A 4 -7.43 -31.37 -12.74
CA LEU A 4 -6.55 -32.54 -12.54
C LEU A 4 -6.26 -33.22 -13.89
N GLY A 5 -5.00 -33.60 -14.08
CA GLY A 5 -4.52 -34.29 -15.27
C GLY A 5 -4.25 -33.38 -16.47
N GLN A 6 -4.64 -32.10 -16.41
CA GLN A 6 -4.36 -31.14 -17.48
C GLN A 6 -2.91 -30.64 -17.41
N VAL A 7 -2.36 -30.29 -18.57
CA VAL A 7 -1.05 -29.63 -18.70
C VAL A 7 -1.30 -28.15 -18.93
N MET A 8 -0.74 -27.31 -18.07
CA MET A 8 -0.93 -25.87 -18.13
C MET A 8 0.42 -25.14 -18.01
N PRO A 9 0.59 -23.98 -18.68
CA PRO A 9 1.74 -23.13 -18.45
C PRO A 9 1.71 -22.58 -17.02
N VAL A 10 2.84 -22.68 -16.32
CA VAL A 10 3.00 -22.15 -14.97
C VAL A 10 4.18 -21.18 -14.97
N LEU A 11 3.94 -19.95 -14.52
CA LEU A 11 5.00 -19.00 -14.19
C LEU A 11 5.52 -19.32 -12.79
N TRP A 12 6.77 -19.74 -12.67
CA TRP A 12 7.40 -20.05 -11.41
C TRP A 12 7.97 -18.79 -10.78
N GLU A 13 7.40 -18.37 -9.64
CA GLU A 13 7.69 -17.08 -9.03
C GLU A 13 8.89 -17.15 -8.08
N LYS A 14 8.94 -18.21 -7.26
CA LYS A 14 9.94 -18.34 -6.19
C LYS A 14 10.02 -19.75 -5.64
N GLU A 15 11.15 -20.04 -5.00
CA GLU A 15 11.29 -21.14 -4.05
C GLU A 15 10.56 -20.80 -2.74
N THR A 16 9.86 -21.76 -2.14
CA THR A 16 9.03 -21.52 -0.95
C THR A 16 9.85 -21.30 0.32
N SER A 17 11.07 -21.80 0.34
CA SER A 17 12.06 -21.68 1.42
C SER A 17 13.45 -21.96 0.85
N LEU A 18 14.50 -21.33 1.39
CA LEU A 18 15.88 -21.55 0.92
C LEU A 18 16.24 -23.04 0.95
N ASP A 19 16.76 -23.55 -0.17
CA ASP A 19 17.26 -24.91 -0.36
C ASP A 19 16.26 -26.04 -0.10
N SER A 20 14.96 -25.73 -0.13
CA SER A 20 13.91 -26.74 -0.02
C SER A 20 13.71 -27.56 -1.30
N GLY A 21 14.16 -27.02 -2.43
CA GLY A 21 13.86 -27.52 -3.76
C GLY A 21 12.38 -27.42 -4.11
N ILE A 22 11.55 -26.75 -3.29
CA ILE A 22 10.10 -26.59 -3.54
C ILE A 22 9.85 -25.22 -4.15
N TYR A 23 9.31 -25.23 -5.36
CA TYR A 23 8.97 -24.02 -6.10
C TYR A 23 7.46 -23.80 -6.07
N SER A 24 7.06 -22.52 -6.04
CA SER A 24 5.68 -22.10 -6.19
C SER A 24 5.52 -21.22 -7.44
N GLY A 25 4.42 -21.43 -8.14
CA GLY A 25 4.08 -20.68 -9.35
C GLY A 25 2.59 -20.50 -9.52
N LEU A 26 2.21 -19.71 -10.52
CA LEU A 26 0.82 -19.43 -10.86
C LEU A 26 0.54 -19.82 -12.31
N THR A 27 -0.63 -20.40 -12.51
CA THR A 27 -1.25 -20.52 -13.84
C THR A 27 -1.88 -19.18 -14.26
N ASP A 28 -2.22 -19.07 -15.53
CA ASP A 28 -3.03 -17.99 -16.10
C ASP A 28 -4.40 -17.79 -15.39
N ASN A 29 -4.97 -18.86 -14.85
CA ASN A 29 -6.21 -18.86 -14.09
C ASN A 29 -5.99 -18.67 -12.58
N TYR A 30 -4.83 -18.12 -12.18
CA TYR A 30 -4.47 -17.82 -10.78
C TYR A 30 -4.48 -19.03 -9.84
N ILE A 31 -4.39 -20.25 -10.38
CA ILE A 31 -4.22 -21.46 -9.57
C ILE A 31 -2.77 -21.55 -9.13
N ARG A 32 -2.54 -21.63 -7.82
CA ARG A 32 -1.21 -21.78 -7.22
C ARG A 32 -0.74 -23.23 -7.31
N ILE A 33 0.42 -23.42 -7.95
CA ILE A 33 1.04 -24.72 -8.18
C ILE A 33 2.32 -24.82 -7.37
N PHE A 34 2.59 -26.00 -6.85
CA PHE A 34 3.83 -26.33 -6.15
C PHE A 34 4.49 -27.53 -6.82
N THR A 35 5.81 -27.49 -6.96
CA THR A 35 6.59 -28.65 -7.43
C THR A 35 7.89 -28.74 -6.66
N GLN A 36 8.43 -29.96 -6.56
CA GLN A 36 9.80 -30.16 -6.15
C GLN A 36 10.69 -30.29 -7.39
N SER A 37 11.82 -29.59 -7.43
CA SER A 37 12.76 -29.59 -8.55
C SER A 37 14.19 -29.40 -8.04
N GLN A 38 15.14 -30.09 -8.69
CA GLN A 38 16.57 -29.85 -8.51
C GLN A 38 17.09 -28.76 -9.44
N GLU A 39 16.34 -28.41 -10.48
CA GLU A 39 16.61 -27.25 -11.34
C GLU A 39 16.01 -25.97 -10.73
N ILE A 40 16.68 -24.84 -10.96
CA ILE A 40 16.16 -23.51 -10.62
C ILE A 40 15.03 -23.15 -11.58
N LEU A 41 13.82 -22.96 -11.04
CA LEU A 41 12.62 -22.66 -11.83
C LEU A 41 12.22 -21.18 -11.81
N THR A 42 12.70 -20.38 -10.86
CA THR A 42 12.31 -18.97 -10.68
C THR A 42 12.40 -18.17 -11.99
N ASN A 43 11.37 -17.37 -12.28
CA ASN A 43 11.22 -16.53 -13.48
C ASN A 43 11.17 -17.32 -14.80
N THR A 44 10.72 -18.57 -14.76
CA THR A 44 10.49 -19.38 -15.99
C THR A 44 9.03 -19.74 -16.15
N ILE A 45 8.60 -19.91 -17.40
CA ILE A 45 7.30 -20.48 -17.74
C ILE A 45 7.52 -21.92 -18.19
N ARG A 46 6.92 -22.89 -17.47
CA ARG A 46 6.98 -24.30 -17.87
C ARG A 46 5.61 -24.94 -17.83
N SER A 47 5.30 -25.67 -18.90
CA SER A 47 4.09 -26.49 -19.00
C SER A 47 4.18 -27.64 -18.00
N THR A 48 3.25 -27.67 -17.04
CA THR A 48 3.27 -28.60 -15.91
C THR A 48 1.95 -29.35 -15.86
N LYS A 49 2.01 -30.68 -15.68
CA LYS A 49 0.81 -31.50 -15.49
C LYS A 49 0.33 -31.40 -14.05
N LEU A 50 -0.93 -31.05 -13.86
CA LEU A 50 -1.53 -30.98 -12.52
C LEU A 50 -1.86 -32.38 -12.02
N VAL A 51 -1.11 -32.87 -11.04
CA VAL A 51 -1.21 -34.27 -10.57
C VAL A 51 -2.02 -34.44 -9.29
N ARG A 52 -2.10 -33.41 -8.45
CA ARG A 52 -2.77 -33.48 -7.15
C ARG A 52 -3.24 -32.09 -6.73
N PHE A 53 -4.42 -32.03 -6.13
CA PHE A 53 -4.84 -30.87 -5.36
C PHE A 53 -4.44 -31.08 -3.90
N HIS A 54 -3.72 -30.12 -3.33
CA HIS A 54 -3.51 -30.07 -1.89
C HIS A 54 -4.40 -28.96 -1.35
N ASN A 55 -5.39 -29.33 -0.54
CA ASN A 55 -6.19 -28.36 0.18
C ASN A 55 -5.32 -27.85 1.34
N GLN A 56 -4.40 -26.92 1.07
CA GLN A 56 -3.74 -26.20 2.16
C GLN A 56 -4.85 -25.57 2.99
N GLY A 57 -4.81 -25.83 4.30
CA GLY A 57 -5.89 -25.64 5.25
C GLY A 57 -6.87 -24.56 4.86
N ASN A 58 -8.14 -24.96 4.82
CA ASN A 58 -9.33 -24.16 4.62
C ASN A 58 -9.32 -22.90 5.52
N GLN A 59 -8.52 -21.88 5.20
CA GLN A 59 -8.86 -20.52 5.53
C GLN A 59 -10.05 -20.22 4.63
N GLN A 60 -11.23 -20.67 5.08
CA GLN A 60 -12.49 -20.19 4.54
C GLN A 60 -12.43 -18.68 4.61
N VAL A 61 -12.23 -18.04 3.46
CA VAL A 61 -12.36 -16.61 3.33
C VAL A 61 -13.82 -16.31 3.68
N ARG A 62 -14.05 -15.78 4.88
CA ARG A 62 -15.38 -15.43 5.35
C ARG A 62 -15.75 -14.10 4.72
N TRP A 63 -16.54 -14.16 3.65
CA TRP A 63 -17.15 -12.96 3.08
C TRP A 63 -18.09 -12.35 4.11
N GLN A 64 -17.77 -11.14 4.54
CA GLN A 64 -18.60 -10.37 5.46
C GLN A 64 -19.19 -9.19 4.69
N LEU A 65 -20.50 -9.22 4.48
CA LEU A 65 -21.23 -8.06 3.98
C LEU A 65 -21.35 -7.05 5.12
N LEU A 66 -21.01 -5.80 4.82
CA LEU A 66 -21.22 -4.70 5.74
C LEU A 66 -22.72 -4.38 5.85
N PRO A 67 -23.18 -3.83 6.99
CA PRO A 67 -24.59 -3.51 7.21
C PRO A 67 -25.17 -2.58 6.15
N GLN A 68 -26.45 -2.75 5.86
CA GLN A 68 -27.17 -1.83 4.99
C GLN A 68 -27.30 -0.46 5.67
N ALA A 69 -27.11 0.61 4.89
CA ALA A 69 -27.31 1.97 5.37
C ALA A 69 -28.80 2.22 5.66
N PRO A 70 -29.15 2.97 6.72
CA PRO A 70 -30.53 3.35 6.99
C PRO A 70 -31.15 4.08 5.79
N ASP A 71 -32.42 3.81 5.51
CA ASP A 71 -33.13 4.45 4.39
C ASP A 71 -33.15 5.98 4.47
N GLU A 72 -33.14 6.53 5.70
CA GLU A 72 -33.04 7.97 5.93
C GLU A 72 -31.72 8.53 5.39
N TYR A 73 -30.60 7.86 5.67
CA TYR A 73 -29.29 8.24 5.13
C TYR A 73 -29.28 8.13 3.61
N LEU A 74 -29.79 7.03 3.05
CA LEU A 74 -29.82 6.81 1.59
C LEU A 74 -30.62 7.89 0.86
N ARG A 75 -31.77 8.31 1.40
CA ARG A 75 -32.58 9.39 0.84
C ARG A 75 -31.91 10.76 1.00
N ALA A 76 -31.33 11.03 2.16
CA ALA A 76 -30.74 12.33 2.48
C ALA A 76 -29.39 12.57 1.76
N ALA A 77 -28.65 11.51 1.43
CA ALA A 77 -27.37 11.61 0.73
C ALA A 77 -27.49 12.18 -0.69
N ASN A 78 -28.68 12.12 -1.32
CA ASN A 78 -28.93 12.59 -2.68
C ASN A 78 -27.91 12.07 -3.73
N LEU A 79 -27.50 10.82 -3.58
CA LEU A 79 -26.52 10.12 -4.42
C LEU A 79 -27.10 8.78 -4.89
N PRO A 80 -26.53 8.16 -5.94
CA PRO A 80 -26.91 6.79 -6.30
C PRO A 80 -26.81 5.85 -5.08
N PRO A 81 -27.79 4.96 -4.83
CA PRO A 81 -27.87 4.18 -3.59
C PRO A 81 -26.60 3.40 -3.24
N ILE A 82 -25.90 2.87 -4.26
CA ILE A 82 -24.63 2.17 -4.07
C ILE A 82 -23.52 3.08 -3.54
N ILE A 83 -23.47 4.34 -3.98
CA ILE A 83 -22.47 5.31 -3.51
C ILE A 83 -22.77 5.71 -2.07
N ALA A 84 -24.04 6.02 -1.76
CA ALA A 84 -24.47 6.33 -0.39
C ALA A 84 -24.19 5.16 0.56
N GLN A 85 -24.49 3.92 0.16
CA GLN A 85 -24.16 2.72 0.93
C GLN A 85 -22.65 2.60 1.22
N LEU A 86 -21.80 2.88 0.22
CA LEU A 86 -20.34 2.82 0.37
C LEU A 86 -19.79 3.94 1.26
N LEU A 87 -20.40 5.12 1.25
CA LEU A 87 -20.04 6.25 2.11
C LEU A 87 -20.46 5.99 3.56
N TYR A 88 -21.67 5.47 3.78
CA TYR A 88 -22.13 5.04 5.10
C TYR A 88 -21.20 3.97 5.69
N ASN A 89 -20.81 2.98 4.89
CA ASN A 89 -19.88 1.93 5.30
C ASN A 89 -18.46 2.43 5.60
N ARG A 90 -18.11 3.64 5.14
CA ARG A 90 -16.86 4.34 5.47
C ARG A 90 -17.00 5.27 6.68
N GLY A 91 -18.18 5.36 7.28
CA GLY A 91 -18.46 6.24 8.42
C GLY A 91 -18.65 7.71 8.04
N VAL A 92 -18.87 8.02 6.76
CA VAL A 92 -19.07 9.41 6.30
C VAL A 92 -20.49 9.86 6.63
N HIS A 93 -20.63 10.91 7.43
CA HIS A 93 -21.92 11.49 7.78
C HIS A 93 -22.45 12.40 6.66
N LEU A 94 -23.76 12.69 6.66
CA LEU A 94 -24.41 13.45 5.58
C LEU A 94 -23.74 14.81 5.30
N GLY A 95 -23.36 15.54 6.36
CA GLY A 95 -22.67 16.83 6.24
C GLY A 95 -21.22 16.74 5.77
N GLU A 96 -20.65 15.53 5.70
CA GLU A 96 -19.26 15.26 5.31
C GLU A 96 -19.15 14.72 3.88
N ILE A 97 -20.26 14.41 3.23
CA ILE A 97 -20.28 13.76 1.91
C ILE A 97 -19.57 14.61 0.86
N GLU A 98 -20.01 15.86 0.69
CA GLU A 98 -19.41 16.78 -0.28
C GLU A 98 -17.91 17.00 -0.04
N PRO A 99 -17.45 17.36 1.18
CA PRO A 99 -16.02 17.56 1.41
C PRO A 99 -15.20 16.29 1.27
N PHE A 100 -15.75 15.13 1.63
CA PHE A 100 -15.09 13.84 1.42
C PHE A 100 -14.90 13.53 -0.06
N LEU A 101 -15.92 13.75 -0.89
CA LEU A 101 -15.88 13.47 -2.33
C LEU A 101 -15.02 14.46 -3.12
N LEU A 102 -15.01 15.73 -2.71
CA LEU A 102 -14.20 16.76 -3.34
C LEU A 102 -12.73 16.74 -2.89
N ALA A 103 -12.40 15.95 -1.87
CA ALA A 103 -11.08 15.93 -1.24
C ALA A 103 -10.60 17.35 -0.92
N ASP A 104 -11.48 18.19 -0.37
CA ASP A 104 -11.20 19.62 -0.20
C ASP A 104 -10.08 19.85 0.82
N TYR A 105 -8.86 20.11 0.33
CA TYR A 105 -7.67 20.37 1.13
C TYR A 105 -7.80 21.57 2.07
N ARG A 106 -8.77 22.46 1.86
CA ARG A 106 -9.05 23.58 2.78
C ARG A 106 -9.63 23.10 4.11
N LEU A 107 -10.13 21.86 4.16
CA LEU A 107 -10.56 21.16 5.37
C LEU A 107 -9.43 20.31 5.98
N GLY A 108 -8.21 20.43 5.46
CA GLY A 108 -7.02 19.85 6.07
C GLY A 108 -6.93 20.29 7.53
N GLY A 109 -6.79 19.31 8.43
CA GLY A 109 -6.65 19.58 9.86
C GLY A 109 -5.51 20.55 10.14
N ASN A 110 -5.63 21.31 11.23
CA ASN A 110 -4.57 22.22 11.65
C ASN A 110 -3.27 21.44 11.91
N PRO A 111 -2.17 21.67 11.15
CA PRO A 111 -0.93 20.90 11.30
C PRO A 111 -0.29 21.11 12.68
N PHE A 112 -0.59 22.21 13.37
CA PHE A 112 -0.13 22.45 14.75
C PHE A 112 -0.81 21.56 15.80
N LEU A 113 -1.79 20.75 15.41
CA LEU A 113 -2.31 19.67 16.26
C LEU A 113 -1.35 18.48 16.34
N LEU A 114 -0.38 18.38 15.44
CA LEU A 114 0.68 17.38 15.56
C LEU A 114 1.60 17.74 16.74
N PRO A 115 1.96 16.76 17.58
CA PRO A 115 2.89 16.97 18.69
C PRO A 115 4.17 17.67 18.22
N ASP A 116 4.60 18.67 18.98
CA ASP A 116 5.84 19.43 18.77
C ASP A 116 5.99 20.16 17.43
N MET A 117 4.93 20.29 16.63
CA MET A 117 4.98 20.98 15.34
C MET A 117 5.49 22.41 15.47
N SER A 118 5.01 23.17 16.46
CA SER A 118 5.50 24.53 16.73
C SER A 118 6.99 24.57 17.04
N GLN A 119 7.51 23.57 17.77
CA GLN A 119 8.93 23.48 18.10
C GLN A 119 9.77 23.17 16.86
N ALA A 120 9.31 22.23 16.03
CA ALA A 120 9.96 21.85 14.78
C ALA A 120 10.04 23.04 13.80
N VAL A 121 8.94 23.75 13.58
CA VAL A 121 8.89 24.94 12.71
C VAL A 121 9.87 26.00 13.21
N ASN A 122 9.86 26.32 14.50
CA ASN A 122 10.79 27.32 15.07
C ASN A 122 12.26 26.90 14.91
N ARG A 123 12.56 25.62 15.07
CA ARG A 123 13.93 25.09 14.90
C ARG A 123 14.41 25.20 13.46
N ILE A 124 13.55 24.86 12.49
CA ILE A 124 13.84 24.94 11.05
C ILE A 124 13.98 26.41 10.64
N TYR A 125 13.07 27.27 11.10
CA TYR A 125 13.12 28.70 10.81
C TYR A 125 14.44 29.34 11.30
N LYS A 126 14.87 28.97 12.51
CA LYS A 126 16.19 29.38 13.02
C LYS A 126 17.33 28.92 12.10
N ALA A 127 17.31 27.65 11.66
CA ALA A 127 18.35 27.11 10.77
C ALA A 127 18.44 27.87 9.44
N LEU A 128 17.29 28.26 8.88
CA LEU A 128 17.21 29.08 7.67
C LEU A 128 17.84 30.46 7.91
N LEU A 129 17.48 31.15 8.99
CA LEU A 129 18.01 32.48 9.32
C LEU A 129 19.51 32.48 9.61
N THR A 130 20.02 31.43 10.25
CA THR A 130 21.45 31.32 10.62
C THR A 130 22.31 30.68 9.52
N GLY A 131 21.71 30.19 8.43
CA GLY A 131 22.41 29.53 7.34
C GLY A 131 23.03 28.19 7.72
N GLU A 132 22.45 27.52 8.72
CA GLU A 132 22.81 26.16 9.13
C GLU A 132 22.56 25.15 8.00
N LYS A 133 23.34 24.06 8.01
CA LYS A 133 23.08 22.92 7.12
C LYS A 133 21.91 22.11 7.68
N ILE A 134 20.97 21.74 6.82
CA ILE A 134 19.80 20.95 7.15
C ILE A 134 19.95 19.60 6.44
N ALA A 135 19.98 18.51 7.20
CA ALA A 135 19.93 17.17 6.63
C ALA A 135 18.49 16.64 6.75
N ILE A 136 17.95 16.09 5.66
CA ILE A 136 16.63 15.46 5.66
C ILE A 136 16.85 13.95 5.54
N TYR A 137 16.60 13.25 6.64
CA TYR A 137 16.61 11.79 6.69
C TYR A 137 15.21 11.28 6.36
N GLY A 138 15.08 10.65 5.20
CA GLY A 138 13.84 10.02 4.74
C GLY A 138 13.81 8.51 4.98
N ASP A 139 12.69 7.92 4.62
CA ASP A 139 12.52 6.47 4.52
C ASP A 139 12.52 6.03 3.04
N PHE A 140 12.81 4.77 2.78
CA PHE A 140 12.95 4.21 1.42
C PHE A 140 11.60 3.91 0.74
N ASP A 141 10.50 3.91 1.47
CA ASP A 141 9.17 3.72 0.89
C ASP A 141 8.68 5.01 0.19
N VAL A 142 7.62 4.87 -0.63
CA VAL A 142 7.19 5.93 -1.56
C VAL A 142 6.80 7.22 -0.83
N ASP A 143 6.17 7.11 0.34
CA ASP A 143 5.83 8.24 1.20
C ASP A 143 7.08 8.93 1.78
N GLY A 144 8.06 8.15 2.25
CA GLY A 144 9.34 8.64 2.76
C GLY A 144 10.16 9.40 1.70
N ILE A 145 10.22 8.86 0.48
CA ILE A 145 10.90 9.51 -0.65
C ILE A 145 10.17 10.80 -1.04
N THR A 146 8.83 10.77 -1.12
CA THR A 146 8.01 11.93 -1.51
C THR A 146 8.10 13.05 -0.48
N ALA A 147 8.07 12.71 0.81
CA ALA A 147 8.24 13.68 1.90
C ALA A 147 9.64 14.31 1.87
N THR A 148 10.67 13.50 1.65
CA THR A 148 12.06 13.98 1.55
C THR A 148 12.23 14.94 0.39
N ALA A 149 11.68 14.61 -0.78
CA ALA A 149 11.71 15.49 -1.95
C ALA A 149 11.00 16.82 -1.65
N SER A 150 9.78 16.74 -1.12
CA SER A 150 8.95 17.91 -0.80
C SER A 150 9.63 18.87 0.18
N LEU A 151 10.20 18.35 1.27
CA LEU A 151 10.91 19.16 2.24
C LEU A 151 12.24 19.70 1.70
N THR A 152 12.95 18.91 0.89
CA THR A 152 14.22 19.35 0.28
C THR A 152 13.98 20.53 -0.65
N GLU A 153 13.04 20.40 -1.58
CA GLU A 153 12.70 21.47 -2.53
C GLU A 153 12.17 22.71 -1.81
N GLY A 154 11.20 22.53 -0.91
CA GLY A 154 10.58 23.65 -0.19
C GLY A 154 11.59 24.44 0.65
N LEU A 155 12.46 23.75 1.41
CA LEU A 155 13.48 24.41 2.22
C LEU A 155 14.60 25.01 1.37
N SER A 156 14.97 24.40 0.24
CA SER A 156 15.92 24.97 -0.71
C SER A 156 15.39 26.24 -1.37
N TRP A 157 14.10 26.29 -1.73
CA TRP A 157 13.46 27.51 -2.26
C TRP A 157 13.44 28.65 -1.25
N LEU A 158 13.38 28.33 0.04
CA LEU A 158 13.50 29.30 1.13
C LEU A 158 14.96 29.72 1.42
N GLY A 159 15.94 29.26 0.62
CA GLY A 159 17.36 29.60 0.76
C GLY A 159 18.15 28.68 1.71
N GLY A 160 17.56 27.57 2.16
CA GLY A 160 18.20 26.60 3.03
C GLY A 160 19.31 25.79 2.35
N LYS A 161 20.36 25.46 3.11
CA LYS A 161 21.43 24.54 2.68
C LYS A 161 21.05 23.11 3.03
N VAL A 162 20.30 22.45 2.15
CA VAL A 162 19.66 21.17 2.43
C VAL A 162 20.42 20.01 1.79
N THR A 163 20.51 18.88 2.49
CA THR A 163 21.05 17.62 1.97
C THR A 163 20.09 16.48 2.29
N PRO A 164 19.47 15.83 1.29
CA PRO A 164 18.64 14.66 1.51
C PRO A 164 19.49 13.41 1.76
N TYR A 165 18.95 12.47 2.53
CA TYR A 165 19.48 11.15 2.76
C TYR A 165 18.34 10.12 2.78
N ILE A 166 18.46 9.09 1.94
CA ILE A 166 17.55 7.94 1.93
C ILE A 166 18.37 6.70 2.29
N PRO A 167 18.02 5.95 3.35
CA PRO A 167 18.77 4.77 3.76
C PRO A 167 18.61 3.64 2.74
N HIS A 168 19.61 2.77 2.70
CA HIS A 168 19.53 1.56 1.89
C HIS A 168 18.70 0.47 2.60
N ARG A 169 17.49 0.20 2.10
CA ARG A 169 16.54 -0.82 2.63
C ARG A 169 17.19 -2.10 3.17
N LEU A 170 17.98 -2.78 2.35
CA LEU A 170 18.55 -4.09 2.76
C LEU A 170 19.75 -4.01 3.73
N ARG A 171 20.39 -2.85 3.86
CA ARG A 171 21.67 -2.71 4.59
C ARG A 171 21.53 -1.92 5.89
N GLU A 172 20.63 -0.95 5.88
CA GLU A 172 20.45 0.02 6.95
C GLU A 172 19.05 -0.07 7.60
N GLY A 173 18.10 -0.71 6.90
CA GLY A 173 16.70 -0.87 7.32
C GLY A 173 15.78 -0.59 6.16
#